data_AF-A0AAD4BW69-F1
#
_entry.id   AF-A0AAD4BW69-F1
#
_cell.length_a   1.000
_cell.length_b   1.000
_cell.length_c   1.000
_cell.angle_alpha   90.00
_cell.angle_beta   90.00
_cell.angle_gamma   90.00
#
_symmetry.space_group_name_H-M   'P 1'
#
loop_
_entity.id
_entity.type
_entity.pdbx_description
1 polymer ?
#
loop_
_entity_poly.entity_id
_entity_poly.type
_entity_poly.pdbx_seq_one_letter_code
_entity_poly.pdbx_strand_id
1 'polypeptide(L)'
;RFAAVPPFGLDGIRCFPGNVTDTSQHPAWFFEDVLQCSMPVFEGLLPPMHNDIVQTLLFRLAEWHALAKLRLHTDDTLALLHQALRQLGAQVRRFQRLTCPAFETKEIPQESSQRQRREAANFQAGRRKKPARTGSLLKTFNIHTYNFHALGNYEKTIRMFGTTDSYTTQVVSVCHIQIVHTKIRMTIS
;
A
#
# COMPACT_ATOMS: atom_id res chain seq x y z
N ARG A 1 16.44 -2.85 4.26
CA ARG A 1 15.81 -4.03 4.92
C ARG A 1 15.22 -5.00 3.89
N PHE A 2 14.34 -4.58 2.97
CA PHE A 2 13.87 -5.47 1.89
C PHE A 2 14.99 -6.09 1.03
N ALA A 3 16.00 -5.30 0.63
CA ALA A 3 17.14 -5.83 -0.13
C ALA A 3 17.99 -6.89 0.63
N ALA A 4 17.77 -7.06 1.94
CA ALA A 4 18.43 -8.09 2.75
C ALA A 4 17.60 -9.39 2.85
N VAL A 5 16.39 -9.42 2.28
CA VAL A 5 15.57 -10.63 2.21
C VAL A 5 16.13 -11.52 1.09
N PRO A 6 16.64 -12.73 1.41
CA PRO A 6 17.14 -13.63 0.38
C PRO A 6 15.97 -14.15 -0.47
N PRO A 7 16.21 -14.48 -1.75
CA PRO A 7 15.20 -15.14 -2.56
C PRO A 7 14.83 -16.49 -1.96
N PHE A 8 13.56 -16.87 -2.05
CA PHE A 8 13.03 -18.10 -1.46
C PHE A 8 12.18 -18.88 -2.45
N GLY A 9 12.49 -20.17 -2.64
CA GLY A 9 11.77 -21.05 -3.57
C GLY A 9 12.18 -20.88 -5.04
N LEU A 10 11.91 -21.90 -5.87
CA LEU A 10 12.26 -21.92 -7.30
C LEU A 10 11.43 -20.92 -8.14
N ASP A 11 10.13 -20.79 -7.82
CA ASP A 11 9.19 -19.82 -8.40
C ASP A 11 8.65 -18.83 -7.34
N GLY A 12 9.37 -18.66 -6.23
CA GLY A 12 8.91 -17.89 -5.07
C GLY A 12 9.43 -16.44 -5.02
N ILE A 13 9.71 -15.96 -3.80
CA ILE A 13 10.09 -14.57 -3.52
C ILE A 13 11.39 -14.23 -4.26
N ARG A 14 11.34 -13.19 -5.10
CA ARG A 14 12.49 -12.73 -5.88
C ARG A 14 13.33 -11.69 -5.14
N CYS A 15 14.53 -11.42 -5.65
CA CYS A 15 15.39 -10.38 -5.11
C CYS A 15 14.72 -9.00 -5.21
N PHE A 16 14.66 -8.28 -4.09
CA PHE A 16 14.16 -6.91 -4.05
C PHE A 16 15.24 -5.93 -4.52
N PRO A 17 14.88 -4.89 -5.29
CA PRO A 17 15.80 -3.82 -5.65
C PRO A 17 16.23 -3.04 -4.39
N GLY A 18 17.36 -2.33 -4.48
CA GLY A 18 17.87 -1.51 -3.38
C GLY A 18 16.86 -0.47 -2.87
N ASN A 19 15.93 -0.05 -3.74
CA ASN A 19 14.82 0.82 -3.40
C ASN A 19 13.47 0.21 -3.81
N VAL A 20 12.82 -0.51 -2.87
CA VAL A 20 11.46 -1.06 -3.06
C VAL A 20 10.40 0.02 -3.20
N THR A 21 10.68 1.26 -2.78
CA THR A 21 9.74 2.37 -2.90
C THR A 21 9.98 3.23 -4.14
N ASP A 22 10.72 2.73 -5.12
CA ASP A 22 10.76 3.39 -6.44
C ASP A 22 9.55 2.90 -7.23
N THR A 23 8.64 3.81 -7.59
CA THR A 23 7.42 3.50 -8.36
C THR A 23 7.70 3.34 -9.86
N SER A 24 8.84 2.77 -10.23
CA SER A 24 9.04 2.26 -11.58
C SER A 24 7.96 1.21 -11.89
N GLN A 25 7.72 0.93 -13.17
CA GLN A 25 6.70 -0.04 -13.59
C GLN A 25 7.06 -1.44 -13.09
N HIS A 26 6.65 -1.76 -11.87
CA HIS A 26 6.81 -3.10 -11.30
C HIS A 26 5.65 -3.98 -11.72
N PRO A 27 5.93 -5.24 -12.08
CA PRO A 27 4.89 -6.21 -12.35
C PRO A 27 4.11 -6.55 -11.07
N ALA A 28 2.88 -7.06 -11.23
CA ALA A 28 1.99 -7.31 -10.10
C ALA A 28 2.57 -8.22 -9.01
N TRP A 29 3.30 -9.28 -9.41
CA TRP A 29 3.94 -10.22 -8.49
C TRP A 29 4.91 -9.54 -7.52
N PHE A 30 5.54 -8.44 -7.92
CA PHE A 30 6.47 -7.69 -7.06
C PHE A 30 5.76 -7.19 -5.80
N PHE A 31 4.54 -6.68 -5.95
CA PHE A 31 3.76 -6.16 -4.82
C PHE A 31 3.25 -7.28 -3.92
N GLU A 32 2.99 -8.46 -4.47
CA GLU A 32 2.66 -9.65 -3.69
C GLU A 32 3.84 -10.08 -2.82
N ASP A 33 5.04 -10.15 -3.41
CA ASP A 33 6.28 -10.49 -2.70
C ASP A 33 6.59 -9.48 -1.59
N VAL A 34 6.39 -8.18 -1.86
CA VAL A 34 6.55 -7.12 -0.85
C VAL A 34 5.58 -7.35 0.31
N LEU A 35 4.30 -7.63 0.06
CA LEU A 35 3.32 -7.89 1.11
C LEU A 35 3.71 -9.11 1.96
N GLN A 36 4.10 -10.21 1.31
CA GLN A 36 4.51 -11.44 2.00
C GLN A 36 5.73 -11.22 2.89
N CYS A 37 6.68 -10.41 2.45
CA CYS A 37 7.92 -10.12 3.20
C CYS A 37 7.80 -8.94 4.17
N SER A 38 6.66 -8.24 4.20
CA SER A 38 6.53 -6.98 4.94
C SER A 38 6.63 -7.19 6.45
N MET A 39 5.97 -8.20 7.01
CA MET A 39 5.93 -8.41 8.48
C MET A 39 7.32 -8.45 9.13
N PRO A 40 8.26 -9.34 8.73
CA PRO A 40 9.61 -9.37 9.32
C PRO A 40 10.45 -8.13 8.98
N VAL A 41 10.19 -7.49 7.83
CA VAL A 41 10.90 -6.27 7.44
C VAL A 41 10.52 -5.08 8.31
N PHE A 42 9.27 -5.01 8.76
CA PHE A 42 8.75 -3.95 9.61
C PHE A 42 8.86 -4.24 11.10
N GLU A 43 9.34 -5.43 11.48
CA GLU A 43 9.47 -5.83 12.88
C GLU A 43 10.58 -5.04 13.59
N GLY A 44 10.24 -4.52 14.78
CA GLY A 44 11.12 -3.69 15.59
C GLY A 44 11.51 -2.37 14.93
N LEU A 45 10.81 -1.97 13.86
CA LEU A 45 11.16 -0.78 13.09
C LEU A 45 10.67 0.50 13.80
N LEU A 46 9.53 0.43 14.47
CA LEU A 46 8.87 1.57 15.12
C LEU A 46 8.91 1.43 16.65
N PRO A 47 8.67 2.51 17.41
CA PRO A 47 8.44 2.42 18.85
C PRO A 47 7.32 1.41 19.16
N PRO A 48 7.38 0.72 20.32
CA PRO A 48 6.55 -0.48 20.59
C PRO A 48 5.06 -0.29 20.27
N MET A 49 4.45 0.79 20.77
CA MET A 49 3.03 1.08 20.55
C MET A 49 2.64 1.18 19.05
N HIS A 50 3.52 1.76 18.23
CA HIS A 50 3.26 1.95 16.81
C HIS A 50 3.65 0.73 15.99
N ASN A 51 4.68 -0.01 16.41
CA ASN A 51 5.10 -1.26 15.81
C ASN A 51 3.94 -2.27 15.84
N ASP A 52 3.27 -2.43 16.98
CA ASP A 52 2.16 -3.38 17.11
C ASP A 52 0.98 -3.02 16.20
N ILE A 53 0.68 -1.73 16.06
CA ILE A 53 -0.37 -1.26 15.15
C ILE A 53 0.00 -1.56 13.69
N VAL A 54 1.25 -1.32 13.30
CA VAL A 54 1.72 -1.60 11.93
C VAL A 54 1.78 -3.09 11.65
N GLN A 55 2.28 -3.91 12.58
CA GLN A 55 2.31 -5.36 12.44
C GLN A 55 0.91 -5.94 12.30
N THR A 56 -0.03 -5.48 13.14
CA THR A 56 -1.44 -5.88 13.04
C THR A 56 -2.04 -5.46 11.70
N LEU A 57 -1.72 -4.26 11.21
CA LEU A 57 -2.19 -3.77 9.92
C LEU A 57 -1.66 -4.61 8.75
N LEU A 58 -0.37 -4.94 8.76
CA LEU A 58 0.26 -5.79 7.74
C LEU A 58 -0.33 -7.19 7.75
N PHE A 59 -0.58 -7.76 8.93
CA PHE A 59 -1.25 -9.04 9.07
C PHE A 59 -2.67 -9.00 8.47
N ARG A 60 -3.49 -7.98 8.79
CA ARG A 60 -4.84 -7.85 8.23
C ARG A 60 -4.85 -7.64 6.71
N LEU A 61 -3.84 -6.96 6.18
CA LEU A 61 -3.66 -6.83 4.73
C LEU A 61 -3.34 -8.18 4.09
N ALA A 62 -2.43 -8.95 4.69
CA ALA A 62 -2.06 -10.28 4.20
C ALA A 62 -3.25 -11.26 4.28
N GLU A 63 -3.99 -11.26 5.38
CA GLU A 63 -5.21 -12.06 5.58
C GLU A 63 -6.27 -11.74 4.52
N TRP A 64 -6.60 -10.46 4.34
CA TRP A 64 -7.58 -10.05 3.33
C TRP A 64 -7.13 -10.41 1.92
N HIS A 65 -5.84 -10.20 1.60
CA HIS A 65 -5.28 -10.55 0.30
C HIS A 65 -5.31 -12.06 0.04
N ALA A 66 -4.96 -12.88 1.03
CA ALA A 66 -5.00 -14.33 0.92
C ALA A 66 -6.42 -14.84 0.65
N LEU A 67 -7.42 -14.28 1.34
CA LEU A 67 -8.83 -14.60 1.11
C LEU A 67 -9.30 -14.14 -0.27
N ALA A 68 -8.88 -12.95 -0.71
CA ALA A 68 -9.24 -12.43 -2.03
C ALA A 68 -8.62 -13.22 -3.20
N LYS A 69 -7.49 -13.91 -2.95
CA LYS A 69 -6.75 -14.71 -3.94
C LYS A 69 -7.20 -16.18 -3.99
N LEU A 70 -8.20 -16.57 -3.22
CA LEU A 70 -8.71 -17.94 -3.28
C LEU A 70 -9.22 -18.27 -4.70
N ARG A 71 -8.78 -19.41 -5.23
CA ARG A 71 -9.22 -19.92 -6.55
C ARG A 71 -10.65 -20.48 -6.55
N LEU A 72 -11.23 -20.64 -5.37
CA LEU A 72 -12.59 -21.09 -5.18
C LEU A 72 -13.20 -20.29 -4.03
N HIS A 73 -14.35 -19.69 -4.30
CA HIS A 73 -15.13 -18.98 -3.30
C HIS A 73 -16.42 -19.74 -3.00
N THR A 74 -16.63 -20.05 -1.72
CA THR A 74 -17.91 -20.45 -1.14
C THR A 74 -18.53 -19.27 -0.39
N ASP A 75 -19.81 -19.38 -0.03
CA ASP A 75 -20.48 -18.37 0.81
C ASP A 75 -19.74 -18.10 2.12
N ASP A 76 -19.17 -19.15 2.74
CA ASP A 76 -18.36 -19.02 3.96
C ASP A 76 -17.08 -18.23 3.71
N THR A 77 -16.34 -18.53 2.64
CA THR A 77 -15.11 -17.78 2.32
C THR A 77 -15.39 -16.32 1.96
N LEU A 78 -16.54 -16.03 1.34
CA LEU A 78 -16.97 -14.66 1.04
C LEU A 78 -17.37 -13.91 2.31
N ALA A 79 -18.04 -14.58 3.26
CA ALA A 79 -18.32 -14.03 4.57
C ALA A 79 -17.02 -13.71 5.33
N LEU A 80 -16.03 -14.61 5.28
CA LEU A 80 -14.70 -14.38 5.85
C LEU A 80 -13.98 -13.21 5.17
N LEU A 81 -14.01 -13.12 3.84
CA LEU A 81 -13.42 -12.02 3.08
C LEU A 81 -14.02 -10.66 3.50
N HIS A 82 -15.35 -10.60 3.62
CA HIS A 82 -16.06 -9.41 4.07
C HIS A 82 -15.70 -9.05 5.52
N GLN A 83 -15.62 -10.05 6.41
CA GLN A 83 -15.20 -9.84 7.80
C GLN A 83 -13.75 -9.34 7.89
N ALA A 84 -12.83 -9.94 7.15
CA ALA A 84 -11.43 -9.52 7.08
C ALA A 84 -11.31 -8.07 6.59
N LEU A 85 -12.12 -7.67 5.60
CA LEU A 85 -12.16 -6.29 5.12
C LEU A 85 -12.63 -5.31 6.20
N ARG A 86 -13.66 -5.67 6.99
CA ARG A 86 -14.12 -4.82 8.10
C ARG A 86 -13.03 -4.65 9.15
N GLN A 87 -12.34 -5.73 9.49
CA GLN A 87 -11.22 -5.71 10.44
C GLN A 87 -10.05 -4.88 9.92
N LEU A 88 -9.68 -5.06 8.64
CA LEU A 88 -8.69 -4.24 7.95
C LEU A 88 -9.07 -2.76 8.00
N GLY A 89 -10.30 -2.41 7.64
CA GLY A 89 -10.78 -1.02 7.68
C GLY A 89 -10.72 -0.40 9.08
N ALA A 90 -11.04 -1.17 10.12
CA ALA A 90 -10.90 -0.72 11.51
C ALA A 90 -9.43 -0.48 11.88
N GLN A 91 -8.51 -1.36 11.47
CA GLN A 91 -7.08 -1.18 11.71
C GLN A 91 -6.48 -0.01 10.93
N VAL A 92 -6.89 0.21 9.68
CA VAL A 92 -6.46 1.37 8.88
C VAL A 92 -6.87 2.67 9.58
N ARG A 93 -8.11 2.75 10.09
CA ARG A 93 -8.58 3.92 10.85
C ARG A 93 -7.80 4.09 12.16
N ARG A 94 -7.47 3.01 12.86
CA ARG A 94 -6.64 3.04 14.07
C ARG A 94 -5.23 3.55 13.77
N PHE A 95 -4.60 3.06 12.70
CA PHE A 95 -3.30 3.52 12.22
C PHE A 95 -3.33 5.01 11.84
N GLN A 96 -4.36 5.46 11.12
CA GLN A 96 -4.54 6.87 10.77
C GLN A 96 -4.68 7.76 12.01
N ARG A 97 -5.41 7.31 13.04
CA ARG A 97 -5.67 8.11 14.24
C ARG A 97 -4.48 8.15 15.20
N LEU A 98 -3.78 7.03 15.39
CA LEU A 98 -2.77 6.90 16.44
C LEU A 98 -1.35 7.01 15.92
N THR A 99 -1.05 6.43 14.76
CA THR A 99 0.32 6.37 14.23
C THR A 99 0.61 7.54 13.30
N CYS A 100 -0.30 7.91 12.40
CA CYS A 100 -0.04 9.00 11.45
C CYS A 100 0.24 10.38 12.07
N PRO A 101 -0.37 10.79 13.21
CA PRO A 101 -0.04 12.07 13.83
C PRO A 101 1.30 12.06 14.57
N ALA A 102 1.77 10.88 15.00
CA ALA A 102 3.03 10.73 15.73
C ALA A 102 4.26 10.84 14.82
N PHE A 103 4.08 10.74 13.49
CA PHE A 103 5.18 10.77 12.53
C PHE A 103 4.90 11.77 11.41
N GLU A 104 5.78 12.76 11.28
CA GLU A 104 5.75 13.68 10.15
C GLU A 104 6.21 12.97 8.88
N THR A 105 5.33 12.90 7.89
CA THR A 105 5.62 12.27 6.60
C THR A 105 5.66 13.31 5.49
N LYS A 106 6.59 13.17 4.55
CA LYS A 106 7.24 14.25 3.80
C LYS A 106 7.40 14.11 2.26
N GLU A 107 6.57 13.48 1.44
CA GLU A 107 6.83 13.25 -0.01
C GLU A 107 8.22 12.65 -0.37
N ILE A 108 8.23 11.65 -1.25
CA ILE A 108 9.49 11.06 -1.71
C ILE A 108 10.17 12.02 -2.70
N PRO A 109 11.53 12.09 -2.80
CA PRO A 109 12.22 12.95 -3.78
C PRO A 109 11.73 12.80 -5.23
N GLN A 110 11.30 11.59 -5.60
CA GLN A 110 10.72 11.31 -6.91
C GLN A 110 9.32 11.92 -7.05
N GLU A 111 8.45 11.82 -6.04
CA GLU A 111 7.13 12.46 -6.05
C GLU A 111 7.26 13.99 -6.10
N SER A 112 8.18 14.56 -5.32
CA SER A 112 8.40 16.00 -5.29
C SER A 112 8.96 16.53 -6.62
N SER A 113 9.90 15.81 -7.25
CA SER A 113 10.41 16.16 -8.59
C SER A 113 9.35 16.02 -9.68
N GLN A 114 8.52 14.97 -9.65
CA GLN A 114 7.40 14.82 -10.59
C GLN A 114 6.36 15.94 -10.41
N ARG A 115 6.04 16.31 -9.15
CA ARG A 115 5.18 17.45 -8.85
C ARG A 115 5.75 18.74 -9.44
N GLN A 116 7.02 19.04 -9.16
CA GLN A 116 7.69 20.24 -9.67
C GLN A 116 7.66 20.30 -11.20
N ARG A 117 7.91 19.18 -11.90
CA ARG A 117 7.80 19.10 -13.37
C ARG A 117 6.38 19.41 -13.86
N ARG A 118 5.35 18.87 -13.21
CA ARG A 118 3.93 19.15 -13.54
C ARG A 118 3.55 20.60 -13.25
N GLU A 119 4.05 21.17 -12.16
CA GLU A 119 3.82 22.57 -11.81
C GLU A 119 4.48 23.52 -12.79
N ALA A 120 5.71 23.23 -13.21
CA ALA A 120 6.42 23.98 -14.24
C ALA A 120 5.71 23.91 -15.59
N ALA A 121 5.26 22.73 -16.01
CA ALA A 121 4.49 22.55 -17.25
C ALA A 121 3.16 23.32 -17.21
N ASN A 122 2.45 23.30 -16.08
CA ASN A 122 1.20 24.05 -15.91
C ASN A 122 1.40 25.56 -15.85
N PHE A 123 2.54 26.02 -15.32
CA PHE A 123 2.92 27.43 -15.35
C PHE A 123 3.25 27.89 -16.77
N GLN A 124 4.02 27.09 -17.52
CA GLN A 124 4.32 27.35 -18.93
C GLN A 124 3.06 27.35 -19.82
N ALA A 125 2.09 26.47 -19.52
CA ALA A 125 0.80 26.44 -20.21
C ALA A 125 -0.19 27.54 -19.78
N GLY A 126 0.22 28.50 -18.94
CA GLY A 126 -0.63 29.60 -18.46
C GLY A 126 -1.77 29.19 -17.52
N ARG A 127 -1.84 27.92 -17.11
CA ARG A 127 -2.90 27.36 -16.26
C ARG A 127 -2.72 27.67 -14.77
N ARG A 128 -1.55 28.18 -14.36
CA ARG A 128 -1.26 28.60 -12.99
C ARG A 128 -0.48 29.91 -12.96
N LYS A 129 -0.88 30.82 -12.05
CA LYS A 129 -0.27 32.15 -11.87
C LYS A 129 0.88 32.21 -10.83
N LYS A 130 1.12 31.12 -10.09
CA LYS A 130 2.13 31.08 -9.01
C LYS A 130 3.32 30.18 -9.41
N PRO A 131 4.56 30.55 -9.04
CA PRO A 131 5.74 29.72 -9.30
C PRO A 131 5.65 28.38 -8.57
N ALA A 132 6.33 27.37 -9.12
CA ALA A 132 6.38 26.02 -8.55
C ALA A 132 6.91 26.04 -7.12
N ARG A 133 6.29 25.27 -6.22
CA ARG A 133 6.74 25.20 -4.82
C ARG A 133 8.04 24.41 -4.74
N THR A 134 9.08 25.01 -4.19
CA THR A 134 10.36 24.36 -3.93
C THR A 134 10.30 23.51 -2.65
N GLY A 135 10.91 22.33 -2.67
CA GLY A 135 10.99 21.42 -1.52
C GLY A 135 9.90 20.34 -1.43
N SER A 136 10.14 19.39 -0.53
CA SER A 136 9.24 18.28 -0.22
C SER A 136 8.07 18.75 0.63
N LEU A 137 6.86 18.35 0.28
CA LEU A 137 5.66 18.72 1.04
C LEU A 137 5.33 17.68 2.09
N LEU A 138 4.74 18.15 3.20
CA LEU A 138 4.11 17.27 4.17
C LEU A 138 2.95 16.52 3.51
N LYS A 139 2.92 15.20 3.73
CA LYS A 139 1.96 14.28 3.13
C LYS A 139 1.13 13.59 4.20
N THR A 140 -0.13 13.95 4.36
CA THR A 140 -1.02 13.27 5.31
C THR A 140 -1.62 12.00 4.71
N PHE A 141 -1.92 11.00 5.55
CA PHE A 141 -2.58 9.77 5.10
C PHE A 141 -4.03 10.08 4.78
N ASN A 142 -4.45 9.74 3.57
CA ASN A 142 -5.83 9.89 3.14
C ASN A 142 -6.47 8.51 2.96
N ILE A 143 -7.46 8.21 3.79
CA ILE A 143 -8.26 6.98 3.71
C ILE A 143 -9.36 7.07 2.64
N HIS A 144 -9.74 8.28 2.24
CA HIS A 144 -10.81 8.54 1.26
C HIS A 144 -10.25 8.52 -0.16
N THR A 145 -9.55 7.44 -0.51
CA THR A 145 -9.09 7.21 -1.89
C THR A 145 -9.97 6.17 -2.57
N TYR A 146 -10.05 6.27 -3.89
CA TYR A 146 -10.79 5.31 -4.71
C TYR A 146 -10.41 3.87 -4.37
N ASN A 147 -9.12 3.61 -4.13
CA ASN A 147 -8.63 2.26 -3.80
C ASN A 147 -9.31 1.69 -2.55
N PHE A 148 -9.41 2.45 -1.46
CA PHE A 148 -10.10 1.99 -0.24
C PHE A 148 -11.59 1.77 -0.46
N HIS A 149 -12.23 2.61 -1.28
CA HIS A 149 -13.64 2.42 -1.64
C HIS A 149 -13.85 1.19 -2.53
N ALA A 150 -12.91 0.93 -3.45
CA ALA A 150 -12.93 -0.21 -4.34
C ALA A 150 -12.77 -1.54 -3.57
N LEU A 151 -11.99 -1.58 -2.49
CA LEU A 151 -11.88 -2.76 -1.61
C LEU A 151 -13.26 -3.25 -1.13
N GLY A 152 -14.18 -2.32 -0.82
CA GLY A 152 -15.56 -2.62 -0.39
C GLY A 152 -16.39 -3.38 -1.42
N ASN A 153 -16.03 -3.29 -2.70
CA ASN A 153 -16.79 -3.89 -3.78
C ASN A 153 -16.30 -5.29 -4.16
N TYR A 154 -15.15 -5.75 -3.64
CA TYR A 154 -14.55 -7.03 -4.03
C TYR A 154 -15.49 -8.22 -3.84
N GLU A 155 -16.15 -8.32 -2.69
CA GLU A 155 -17.09 -9.43 -2.42
C GLU A 155 -18.22 -9.46 -3.46
N LYS A 156 -18.82 -8.30 -3.75
CA LYS A 156 -19.89 -8.18 -4.74
C LYS A 156 -19.41 -8.52 -6.14
N THR A 157 -18.22 -8.07 -6.51
CA THR A 157 -17.58 -8.37 -7.80
C THR A 157 -17.33 -9.87 -7.93
N ILE A 158 -16.81 -10.52 -6.89
CA ILE A 158 -16.55 -11.97 -6.90
C ILE A 158 -17.86 -12.76 -7.02
N ARG A 159 -18.92 -12.36 -6.33
CA ARG A 159 -20.25 -13.00 -6.44
C ARG A 159 -20.85 -12.85 -7.85
N MET A 160 -20.65 -11.70 -8.49
CA MET A 160 -21.26 -11.39 -9.78
C MET A 160 -20.48 -11.94 -10.98
N PHE A 161 -19.15 -11.92 -10.92
CA PHE A 161 -18.27 -12.22 -12.05
C PHE A 161 -17.33 -13.41 -11.82
N GLY A 162 -17.31 -14.00 -10.63
CA GLY A 162 -16.42 -15.10 -10.28
C GLY A 162 -15.05 -14.65 -9.74
N THR A 163 -14.13 -15.60 -9.59
CA THR A 163 -12.79 -15.39 -8.97
C THR A 163 -11.95 -14.38 -9.76
N THR A 164 -11.27 -13.49 -9.05
CA THR A 164 -10.47 -12.41 -9.66
C THR A 164 -9.05 -12.81 -10.11
N ASP A 165 -8.68 -14.09 -10.03
CA ASP A 165 -7.33 -14.62 -10.35
C ASP A 165 -6.86 -14.24 -11.76
N SER A 166 -7.78 -13.95 -12.70
CA SER A 166 -7.45 -13.71 -14.11
C SER A 166 -7.52 -12.25 -14.58
N TYR A 167 -8.06 -11.29 -13.80
CA TYR A 167 -8.38 -9.96 -14.35
C TYR A 167 -7.63 -8.76 -13.77
N THR A 168 -7.26 -8.71 -12.49
CA THR A 168 -6.62 -7.49 -11.95
C THR A 168 -6.07 -7.67 -10.54
N THR A 169 -4.76 -7.89 -10.46
CA THR A 169 -3.93 -7.66 -9.27
C THR A 169 -3.58 -6.18 -9.10
N GLN A 170 -3.91 -5.32 -10.08
CA GLN A 170 -3.63 -3.88 -10.04
C GLN A 170 -4.40 -3.14 -8.93
N VAL A 171 -5.65 -3.52 -8.64
CA VAL A 171 -6.44 -2.78 -7.63
C VAL A 171 -5.98 -3.12 -6.20
N VAL A 172 -5.55 -4.36 -5.95
CA VAL A 172 -4.95 -4.74 -4.66
C VAL A 172 -3.55 -4.15 -4.51
N SER A 173 -2.75 -4.15 -5.59
CA SER A 173 -1.38 -3.64 -5.56
C SER A 173 -1.34 -2.14 -5.24
N VAL A 174 -2.24 -1.33 -5.79
CA VAL A 174 -2.26 0.12 -5.53
C VAL A 174 -2.66 0.44 -4.09
N CYS A 175 -3.57 -0.33 -3.47
CA CYS A 175 -3.93 -0.13 -2.07
C CYS A 175 -2.81 -0.55 -1.11
N HIS A 176 -2.12 -1.65 -1.41
CA HIS A 176 -0.92 -2.10 -0.68
C HIS A 176 0.23 -1.10 -0.80
N ILE A 177 0.53 -0.61 -2.01
CA ILE A 177 1.47 0.50 -2.24
C ILE A 177 1.05 1.70 -1.40
N GLN A 178 -0.23 2.10 -1.39
CA GLN A 178 -0.59 3.30 -0.64
C GLN A 178 -0.46 3.15 0.90
N ILE A 179 -0.45 1.94 1.43
CA ILE A 179 -0.22 1.71 2.87
C ILE A 179 1.28 1.52 3.18
N VAL A 180 1.97 0.69 2.40
CA VAL A 180 3.41 0.38 2.58
C VAL A 180 4.31 1.53 2.08
N HIS A 181 4.00 2.06 0.90
CA HIS A 181 4.80 3.03 0.16
C HIS A 181 4.59 4.47 0.66
N THR A 182 3.38 4.84 1.09
CA THR A 182 3.14 6.24 1.50
C THR A 182 3.67 6.54 2.90
N LYS A 183 3.80 5.56 3.82
CA LYS A 183 4.03 5.93 5.23
C LYS A 183 4.92 5.08 6.12
N ILE A 184 5.27 3.84 5.80
CA ILE A 184 6.21 3.11 6.69
C ILE A 184 7.69 3.47 6.41
N ARG A 185 7.97 4.10 5.26
CA ARG A 185 9.29 4.69 4.98
C ARG A 185 9.48 6.09 5.58
N MET A 186 8.40 6.83 5.84
CA MET A 186 8.49 8.23 6.26
C MET A 186 8.61 8.40 7.78
N THR A 187 8.46 7.30 8.52
CA THR A 187 8.75 7.14 9.93
C THR A 187 10.26 7.05 10.25
N ILE A 188 11.12 6.78 9.26
CA ILE A 188 12.58 6.62 9.46
C ILE A 188 13.38 7.37 8.37
N SER A 189 13.21 8.68 8.34
CA SER A 189 14.26 9.60 7.90
C SER A 189 14.21 10.84 8.77
#